data_AF-A0A970VZ50-F1
#
_entry.id   AF-A0A970VZ50-F1
#
_cell.length_a   1.000
_cell.length_b   1.000
_cell.length_c   1.000
_cell.angle_alpha   90.00
_cell.angle_beta   90.00
_cell.angle_gamma   90.00
#
_symmetry.space_group_name_H-M   'P 1'
#
loop_
_entity.id
_entity.type
_entity.pdbx_description
1 polymer ?
#
loop_
_entity_poly.entity_id
_entity_poly.type
_entity_poly.pdbx_seq_one_letter_code
_entity_poly.pdbx_strand_id
1 'polypeptide(L)'
;YSAQHPMHGISFIEHGAAPLPEDLVGQDLNEAQWDRLLMRRGIQLVLDDPGRYLLLSLSRVLDFFEFWPTDTSLLHNVGRLSSFTLFLPFFIYGIVLALRGAGPLRSGADWLRFSATPVAMILCFMAFYALLHILTWAMPRYRLPVDAVAMPFAALALSDLWSRLQRWRRRPAVA
;
A
#
# COMPACT_ATOMS: atom_id res chain seq x y z
N TYR A 1 17.86 -1.83 9.31
CA TYR A 1 18.40 -3.15 9.69
C TYR A 1 17.33 -4.23 9.76
N SER A 2 16.41 -4.15 10.72
CA SER A 2 15.47 -5.25 11.05
C SER A 2 14.75 -5.84 9.83
N ALA A 3 14.04 -5.00 9.07
CA ALA A 3 13.28 -5.44 7.89
C ALA A 3 14.12 -6.18 6.83
N GLN A 4 15.41 -5.86 6.71
CA GLN A 4 16.32 -6.38 5.68
C GLN A 4 17.26 -7.46 6.19
N HIS A 5 17.11 -7.84 7.47
CA HIS A 5 18.01 -8.76 8.15
C HIS A 5 18.04 -10.12 7.42
N PRO A 6 19.21 -10.80 7.35
CA PRO A 6 19.34 -12.09 6.67
C PRO A 6 18.39 -13.18 7.18
N MET A 7 17.88 -13.08 8.41
CA MET A 7 16.90 -14.02 8.96
C MET A 7 15.64 -14.18 8.12
N HIS A 8 15.26 -13.15 7.34
CA HIS A 8 14.10 -13.23 6.46
C HIS A 8 14.42 -14.00 5.16
N GLY A 9 15.70 -14.15 4.79
CA GLY A 9 16.06 -14.67 3.47
C GLY A 9 15.38 -13.88 2.36
N ILE A 10 14.44 -14.54 1.66
CA ILE A 10 13.56 -13.96 0.63
C ILE A 10 12.06 -13.94 1.03
N SER A 11 11.74 -14.42 2.24
CA SER A 11 10.36 -14.53 2.73
C SER A 11 10.22 -13.74 4.03
N PHE A 12 9.45 -12.67 3.96
CA PHE A 12 9.29 -11.78 5.09
C PHE A 12 8.63 -12.47 6.30
N ILE A 13 9.08 -12.12 7.51
CA ILE A 13 8.56 -12.67 8.77
C ILE A 13 8.04 -11.49 9.59
N GLU A 14 6.72 -11.28 9.58
CA GLU A 14 6.08 -10.07 10.13
C GLU A 14 6.35 -9.84 11.63
N HIS A 15 6.56 -10.90 12.41
CA HIS A 15 6.79 -10.83 13.86
C HIS A 15 8.21 -11.22 14.26
N GLY A 16 9.11 -11.37 13.28
CA GLY A 16 10.51 -11.68 13.51
C GLY A 16 11.30 -10.42 13.86
N ALA A 17 11.58 -10.19 15.14
CA ALA A 17 12.52 -9.15 15.54
C ALA A 17 13.95 -9.58 15.20
N ALA A 18 14.65 -8.79 14.38
CA ALA A 18 16.04 -9.06 14.09
C ALA A 18 16.90 -9.00 15.36
N PRO A 19 17.77 -9.99 15.58
CA PRO A 19 18.69 -9.95 16.71
C PRO A 19 19.60 -8.75 16.59
N LEU A 20 19.92 -8.13 17.74
CA LEU A 20 20.88 -7.04 17.76
C LEU A 20 22.26 -7.57 17.34
N PRO A 21 23.03 -6.78 16.58
CA PRO A 21 24.38 -7.17 16.22
C PRO A 21 25.27 -7.32 17.46
N GLU A 22 25.84 -8.50 17.65
CA GLU A 22 26.66 -8.84 18.82
C GLU A 22 27.83 -7.88 19.01
N ASP A 23 28.40 -7.38 17.92
CA ASP A 23 29.55 -6.50 17.94
C ASP A 23 29.23 -5.11 18.52
N LEU A 24 27.97 -4.67 18.49
CA LEU A 24 27.52 -3.39 19.06
C LEU A 24 26.96 -3.53 20.49
N VAL A 25 26.59 -4.75 20.88
CA VAL A 25 26.07 -5.02 22.22
C VAL A 25 27.18 -4.76 23.25
N GLY A 26 26.91 -3.92 24.25
CA GLY A 26 27.86 -3.56 25.29
C GLY A 26 28.76 -2.36 24.99
N GLN A 27 28.61 -1.70 23.84
CA GLN A 27 29.40 -0.50 23.48
C GLN A 27 28.90 0.84 24.11
N ASP A 28 28.04 0.79 25.13
CA ASP A 28 27.41 1.96 25.80
C ASP A 28 26.91 3.05 24.81
N LEU A 29 26.22 2.61 23.75
CA LEU A 29 25.71 3.47 22.69
C LEU A 29 24.35 4.05 23.06
N ASN A 30 24.14 5.33 22.77
CA ASN A 30 22.82 5.96 22.87
C ASN A 30 21.91 5.60 21.68
N GLU A 31 20.61 5.92 21.79
CA GLU A 31 19.60 5.58 20.79
C GLU A 31 19.91 6.13 19.39
N ALA A 32 20.39 7.37 19.28
CA ALA A 32 20.73 7.98 17.99
C ALA A 32 21.94 7.30 17.32
N GLN A 33 22.91 6.85 18.12
CA GLN A 33 24.05 6.07 17.64
C GLN A 33 23.60 4.69 17.15
N TRP A 34 22.73 4.01 17.90
CA TRP A 34 22.12 2.75 17.50
C TRP A 34 21.39 2.89 16.17
N ASP A 35 20.50 3.87 16.03
CA ASP A 35 19.74 4.09 14.80
C ASP A 35 20.66 4.31 13.60
N ARG A 36 21.68 5.17 13.74
CA ARG A 36 22.65 5.44 12.66
C ARG A 36 23.42 4.20 12.23
N LEU A 37 23.89 3.38 13.18
CA LEU A 37 24.66 2.16 12.88
C LEU A 37 23.78 1.07 12.26
N LEU A 38 22.57 0.88 12.79
CA LEU A 38 21.60 -0.06 12.24
C LEU A 38 21.09 0.38 10.87
N MET A 39 20.90 1.68 10.63
CA MET A 39 20.56 2.21 9.31
C MET A 39 21.67 1.92 8.31
N ARG A 40 22.93 2.23 8.67
CA ARG A 40 24.10 1.94 7.82
C ARG A 40 24.17 0.46 7.44
N ARG A 41 24.00 -0.45 8.41
CA ARG A 41 23.97 -1.90 8.14
C ARG A 41 22.79 -2.33 7.29
N GLY A 42 21.62 -1.76 7.53
CA GLY A 42 20.44 -2.00 6.71
C GLY A 42 20.70 -1.66 5.24
N ILE A 43 21.34 -0.52 4.98
CA ILE A 43 21.73 -0.10 3.62
C ILE A 43 22.77 -1.06 3.04
N GLN A 44 23.81 -1.42 3.81
CA GLN A 44 24.83 -2.38 3.37
C GLN A 44 24.22 -3.72 2.96
N LEU A 45 23.30 -4.28 3.75
CA LEU A 45 22.60 -5.52 3.43
C LEU A 45 21.81 -5.48 2.12
N VAL A 46 21.37 -4.31 1.67
CA VAL A 46 20.69 -4.10 0.38
C VAL A 46 21.71 -3.97 -0.75
N LEU A 47 22.82 -3.27 -0.51
CA LEU A 47 23.89 -3.10 -1.50
C LEU A 47 24.67 -4.40 -1.75
N ASP A 48 24.87 -5.20 -0.72
CA ASP A 48 25.59 -6.48 -0.79
C ASP A 48 24.82 -7.53 -1.60
N ASP A 49 23.48 -7.51 -1.55
CA ASP A 49 22.61 -8.41 -2.31
C ASP A 49 21.27 -7.72 -2.68
N PRO A 50 21.25 -6.93 -3.78
CA PRO A 50 20.05 -6.23 -4.22
C PRO A 50 18.97 -7.18 -4.73
N GLY A 51 19.35 -8.36 -5.25
CA GLY A 51 18.40 -9.36 -5.75
C GLY A 51 17.56 -9.94 -4.62
N ARG A 52 18.19 -10.33 -3.51
CA ARG A 52 17.51 -10.76 -2.30
C ARG A 52 16.59 -9.68 -1.74
N TYR A 53 17.05 -8.42 -1.73
CA TYR A 53 16.22 -7.29 -1.28
C TYR A 53 14.93 -7.14 -2.11
N LEU A 54 15.04 -7.25 -3.44
CA LEU A 54 13.86 -7.15 -4.32
C LEU A 54 12.89 -8.31 -4.10
N LEU A 55 13.38 -9.55 -4.00
CA LEU A 55 12.54 -10.71 -3.72
C LEU A 55 11.87 -10.63 -2.35
N LEU A 56 12.60 -10.18 -1.33
CA LEU A 56 12.06 -9.95 0.00
C LEU A 56 11.00 -8.83 0.01
N SER A 57 11.25 -7.74 -0.73
CA SER A 57 10.27 -6.67 -0.87
C SER A 57 9.01 -7.15 -1.62
N LEU A 58 9.17 -8.03 -2.62
CA LEU A 58 8.05 -8.66 -3.31
C LEU A 58 7.23 -9.57 -2.38
N SER A 59 7.87 -10.31 -1.47
CA SER A 59 7.12 -11.13 -0.50
C SER A 59 6.23 -10.26 0.40
N ARG A 60 6.70 -9.07 0.79
CA ARG A 60 5.93 -8.12 1.61
C ARG A 60 4.69 -7.56 0.91
N VAL A 61 4.62 -7.63 -0.42
CA VAL A 61 3.41 -7.20 -1.16
C VAL A 61 2.22 -8.05 -0.75
N LEU A 62 2.42 -9.35 -0.56
CA LEU A 62 1.36 -10.26 -0.12
C LEU A 62 0.88 -9.89 1.28
N ASP A 63 1.83 -9.62 2.18
CA ASP A 63 1.51 -9.21 3.55
C ASP A 63 0.79 -7.84 3.59
N PHE A 64 1.17 -6.91 2.70
CA PHE A 64 0.50 -5.61 2.57
C PHE A 64 -0.96 -5.74 2.11
N PHE A 65 -1.23 -6.68 1.22
CA PHE A 65 -2.58 -6.99 0.74
C PHE A 65 -3.22 -8.13 1.50
N GLU A 66 -2.74 -8.51 2.68
CA GLU A 66 -3.30 -9.63 3.42
C GLU A 66 -4.78 -9.35 3.74
N PHE A 67 -5.67 -10.07 3.06
CA PHE A 67 -7.12 -9.99 3.26
C PHE A 67 -7.76 -11.34 3.56
N TRP A 68 -7.02 -12.45 3.39
CA TRP A 68 -7.49 -13.79 3.71
C TRP A 68 -7.48 -14.04 5.23
N PRO A 69 -8.28 -15.02 5.70
CA PRO A 69 -8.30 -15.40 7.10
C PRO A 69 -6.94 -15.93 7.58
N THR A 70 -6.54 -15.51 8.78
CA THR A 70 -5.34 -15.99 9.49
C THR A 70 -5.71 -16.57 10.85
N ASP A 71 -4.72 -17.04 11.61
CA ASP A 71 -4.85 -17.50 13.01
C ASP A 71 -5.15 -16.33 13.98
N THR A 72 -6.26 -15.65 13.72
CA THR A 72 -6.80 -14.55 14.54
C THR A 72 -8.28 -14.81 14.82
N SER A 73 -8.89 -13.98 15.69
CA SER A 73 -10.30 -14.14 16.05
C SER A 73 -11.22 -14.06 14.81
N LEU A 74 -12.37 -14.75 14.89
CA LEU A 74 -13.37 -14.73 13.81
C LEU A 74 -13.81 -13.30 13.46
N LEU A 75 -14.00 -12.45 14.46
CA LEU A 75 -14.33 -11.04 14.27
C LEU A 75 -13.28 -10.31 13.42
N HIS A 76 -12.00 -10.56 13.69
CA HIS A 76 -10.90 -9.95 12.95
C HIS A 76 -10.84 -10.43 11.50
N ASN A 77 -10.99 -11.74 11.27
CA ASN A 77 -11.02 -12.32 9.92
C ASN A 77 -12.22 -11.81 9.11
N VAL A 78 -13.41 -11.71 9.72
CA VAL A 78 -14.61 -11.15 9.07
C VAL A 78 -14.41 -9.68 8.73
N GLY A 79 -13.89 -8.87 9.67
CA GLY A 79 -13.62 -7.45 9.43
C GLY A 79 -12.62 -7.23 8.29
N ARG A 80 -11.54 -8.03 8.27
CA ARG A 80 -10.50 -7.96 7.25
C ARG A 80 -11.03 -8.31 5.85
N LEU A 81 -11.74 -9.44 5.74
CA LEU A 81 -12.29 -9.92 4.48
C LEU A 81 -13.36 -8.94 3.97
N SER A 82 -14.35 -8.62 4.81
CA SER A 82 -15.48 -7.77 4.42
C SER A 82 -15.03 -6.37 4.00
N SER A 83 -14.15 -5.72 4.75
CA SER A 83 -13.65 -4.39 4.41
C SER A 83 -12.94 -4.40 3.06
N PHE A 84 -11.98 -5.30 2.87
CA PHE A 84 -11.17 -5.31 1.65
C PHE A 84 -12.00 -5.72 0.42
N THR A 85 -12.76 -6.82 0.49
CA THR A 85 -13.51 -7.30 -0.68
C THR A 85 -14.69 -6.40 -1.03
N LEU A 86 -15.26 -5.70 -0.05
CA LEU A 86 -16.36 -4.78 -0.31
C LEU A 86 -15.87 -3.48 -0.93
N PHE A 87 -14.84 -2.84 -0.38
CA PHE A 87 -14.42 -1.50 -0.81
C PHE A 87 -13.51 -1.49 -2.04
N LEU A 88 -12.63 -2.47 -2.18
CA LEU A 88 -11.69 -2.54 -3.31
C LEU A 88 -12.35 -2.35 -4.69
N PRO A 89 -13.46 -3.03 -5.05
CA PRO A 89 -14.09 -2.82 -6.35
C PRO A 89 -14.59 -1.39 -6.54
N PHE A 90 -15.10 -0.73 -5.49
CA PHE A 90 -15.52 0.68 -5.57
C PHE A 90 -14.34 1.64 -5.67
N PHE A 91 -13.24 1.38 -4.97
CA PHE A 91 -12.01 2.16 -5.13
C PHE A 91 -11.49 2.10 -6.57
N ILE A 92 -11.35 0.89 -7.11
CA ILE A 92 -10.88 0.69 -8.50
C ILE A 92 -11.83 1.39 -9.47
N TYR A 93 -13.15 1.19 -9.31
CA TYR A 93 -14.12 1.78 -10.21
C TYR A 93 -14.10 3.31 -10.17
N GLY A 94 -14.03 3.90 -8.97
CA GLY A 94 -13.95 5.34 -8.76
C GLY A 94 -12.67 5.94 -9.33
N ILE A 95 -11.52 5.28 -9.18
CA ILE A 95 -10.26 5.69 -9.79
C ILE A 95 -10.39 5.69 -11.33
N VAL A 96 -10.97 4.64 -11.91
CA VAL A 96 -11.22 4.57 -13.36
C VAL A 96 -12.13 5.71 -13.83
N LEU A 97 -13.18 6.04 -13.09
CA LEU A 97 -14.05 7.18 -13.40
C LEU A 97 -13.31 8.52 -13.31
N ALA A 98 -12.53 8.72 -12.25
CA ALA A 98 -11.74 9.94 -12.05
C ALA A 98 -10.70 10.14 -13.17
N LEU A 99 -10.00 9.07 -13.56
CA LEU A 99 -9.04 9.08 -14.67
C LEU A 99 -9.72 9.36 -16.01
N ARG A 100 -10.90 8.77 -16.27
CA ARG A 100 -11.68 9.07 -17.48
C ARG A 100 -12.16 10.52 -17.53
N GLY A 101 -12.49 11.10 -16.37
CA GLY A 101 -12.87 12.52 -16.25
C GLY A 101 -11.71 13.49 -16.49
N ALA A 102 -10.47 13.06 -16.27
CA ALA A 102 -9.27 13.88 -16.49
C ALA A 102 -8.91 14.07 -17.98
N GLY A 103 -9.55 13.33 -18.89
CA GLY A 103 -9.30 13.40 -20.33
C GLY A 103 -8.17 12.48 -20.82
N PRO A 104 -7.85 12.50 -22.12
CA PRO A 104 -6.87 11.59 -22.71
C PRO A 104 -5.43 12.00 -22.34
N LEU A 105 -4.71 11.12 -21.62
CA LEU A 105 -3.30 11.30 -21.26
C LEU A 105 -2.37 10.83 -22.40
N ARG A 106 -2.43 11.52 -23.55
CA ARG A 106 -1.72 11.08 -24.78
C ARG A 106 -0.43 11.85 -25.05
N SER A 107 -0.33 13.10 -24.61
CA SER A 107 0.87 13.93 -24.79
C SER A 107 1.56 14.25 -23.46
N GLY A 108 2.83 14.64 -23.51
CA GLY A 108 3.56 15.09 -22.31
C GLY A 108 2.93 16.31 -21.64
N ALA A 109 2.30 17.21 -22.42
CA ALA A 109 1.58 18.36 -21.90
C ALA A 109 0.32 17.94 -21.11
N ASP A 110 -0.37 16.88 -21.55
CA ASP A 110 -1.53 16.34 -20.84
C ASP A 110 -1.11 15.73 -19.50
N TRP A 111 0.01 15.00 -19.47
CA TRP A 111 0.59 14.45 -18.24
C TRP A 111 1.01 15.54 -17.26
N LEU A 112 1.62 16.63 -17.75
CA LEU A 112 2.00 17.76 -16.91
C LEU A 112 0.77 18.42 -16.29
N ARG A 113 -0.28 18.66 -17.09
CA ARG A 113 -1.55 19.20 -16.58
C ARG A 113 -2.21 18.27 -15.57
N PHE A 114 -2.22 16.96 -15.84
CA PHE A 114 -2.78 15.96 -14.93
C PHE A 114 -2.02 15.92 -13.61
N SER A 115 -0.68 15.99 -13.63
CA SER A 115 0.15 15.97 -12.41
C SER A 115 -0.15 17.10 -11.43
N ALA A 116 -0.67 18.22 -11.92
CA ALA A 116 -1.11 19.36 -11.09
C ALA A 116 -2.55 19.20 -10.54
N THR A 117 -3.26 18.12 -10.88
CA THR A 117 -4.62 17.88 -10.39
C THR A 117 -4.61 17.21 -9.00
N PRO A 118 -5.63 17.47 -8.16
CA PRO A 118 -5.79 16.77 -6.89
C PRO A 118 -5.84 15.23 -7.04
N VAL A 119 -6.44 14.74 -8.13
CA VAL A 119 -6.52 13.29 -8.42
C VAL A 119 -5.12 12.69 -8.57
N ALA A 120 -4.25 13.32 -9.37
CA ALA A 120 -2.89 12.85 -9.54
C ALA A 120 -2.09 12.88 -8.24
N MET A 121 -2.26 13.93 -7.41
CA MET A 121 -1.59 14.01 -6.11
C MET A 121 -2.05 12.90 -5.16
N ILE A 122 -3.35 12.60 -5.09
CA ILE A 122 -3.88 11.51 -4.27
C ILE A 122 -3.36 10.16 -4.77
N LEU A 123 -3.42 9.90 -6.07
CA LEU A 123 -2.90 8.64 -6.65
C LEU A 123 -1.39 8.49 -6.42
N CYS A 124 -0.64 9.59 -6.56
CA CYS A 124 0.79 9.62 -6.27
C CYS A 124 1.05 9.32 -4.79
N PHE A 125 0.30 9.94 -3.87
CA PHE A 125 0.39 9.63 -2.45
C PHE A 125 0.08 8.16 -2.17
N MET A 126 -1.01 7.60 -2.71
CA MET A 126 -1.37 6.19 -2.52
C MET A 126 -0.25 5.25 -2.98
N ALA A 127 0.27 5.49 -4.19
CA ALA A 127 1.34 4.68 -4.77
C ALA A 127 2.66 4.82 -4.01
N PHE A 128 3.07 6.05 -3.72
CA PHE A 128 4.32 6.34 -3.02
C PHE A 128 4.29 5.82 -1.58
N TYR A 129 3.18 6.03 -0.87
CA TYR A 129 3.00 5.53 0.49
C TYR A 129 3.07 4.00 0.53
N ALA A 130 2.33 3.30 -0.33
CA ALA A 130 2.36 1.84 -0.40
C ALA A 130 3.76 1.33 -0.74
N LEU A 131 4.42 1.92 -1.75
CA LEU A 131 5.77 1.54 -2.15
C LEU A 131 6.78 1.76 -1.01
N LEU A 132 6.75 2.91 -0.34
CA LEU A 132 7.64 3.20 0.78
C LEU A 132 7.48 2.14 1.88
N HIS A 133 6.24 1.78 2.23
CA HIS A 133 5.99 0.78 3.27
C HIS A 133 6.50 -0.60 2.88
N ILE A 134 6.21 -1.05 1.65
CA ILE A 134 6.68 -2.34 1.12
C ILE A 134 8.22 -2.39 1.11
N LEU A 135 8.86 -1.30 0.69
CA LEU A 135 10.31 -1.26 0.52
C LEU A 135 11.09 -1.11 1.83
N THR A 136 10.51 -0.51 2.86
CA THR A 136 11.28 -0.05 4.03
C THR A 136 10.80 -0.55 5.39
N TRP A 137 9.51 -0.90 5.57
CA TRP A 137 8.97 -1.20 6.90
C TRP A 137 8.96 -2.69 7.23
N ALA A 138 9.13 -2.99 8.53
CA ALA A 138 9.13 -4.35 9.08
C ALA A 138 7.74 -4.84 9.52
N MET A 139 6.69 -4.05 9.42
CA MET A 139 5.32 -4.48 9.74
C MET A 139 4.34 -3.85 8.74
N PRO A 140 3.63 -4.62 7.92
CA PRO A 140 2.74 -4.12 6.86
C PRO A 140 1.39 -3.55 7.35
N ARG A 141 1.22 -3.28 8.65
CA ARG A 141 -0.07 -2.93 9.27
C ARG A 141 -0.62 -1.53 8.96
N TYR A 142 -0.19 -0.90 7.87
CA TYR A 142 -0.43 0.52 7.62
C TYR A 142 -1.14 0.82 6.30
N ARG A 143 -2.02 -0.05 5.79
CA ARG A 143 -2.87 0.34 4.64
C ARG A 143 -3.92 1.42 4.96
N LEU A 144 -4.19 1.67 6.25
CA LEU A 144 -5.26 2.57 6.71
C LEU A 144 -5.22 3.97 6.06
N PRO A 145 -4.06 4.64 5.89
CA PRO A 145 -4.03 5.94 5.23
C PRO A 145 -4.38 5.86 3.74
N VAL A 146 -3.96 4.80 3.05
CA VAL A 146 -4.30 4.56 1.63
C VAL A 146 -5.81 4.32 1.49
N ASP A 147 -6.38 3.51 2.37
CA ASP A 147 -7.82 3.23 2.38
C ASP A 147 -8.62 4.50 2.66
N ALA A 148 -8.18 5.34 3.60
CA ALA A 148 -8.83 6.60 3.94
C ALA A 148 -8.86 7.59 2.76
N VAL A 149 -7.73 7.78 2.08
CA VAL A 149 -7.68 8.67 0.90
C VAL A 149 -8.36 8.07 -0.33
N ALA A 150 -8.63 6.76 -0.34
CA ALA A 150 -9.38 6.10 -1.41
C ALA A 150 -10.91 6.28 -1.27
N MET A 151 -11.42 6.65 -0.09
CA MET A 151 -12.85 6.83 0.18
C MET A 151 -13.58 7.79 -0.79
N PRO A 152 -13.00 8.93 -1.21
CA PRO A 152 -13.62 9.77 -2.24
C PRO A 152 -13.86 9.05 -3.57
N PHE A 153 -12.99 8.11 -3.95
CA PHE A 153 -13.22 7.29 -5.16
C PHE A 153 -14.36 6.30 -4.96
N ALA A 154 -14.47 5.66 -3.78
CA ALA A 154 -15.64 4.83 -3.48
C ALA A 154 -16.94 5.65 -3.52
N ALA A 155 -16.94 6.87 -2.99
CA ALA A 155 -18.09 7.77 -3.08
C ALA A 155 -18.44 8.12 -4.53
N LEU A 156 -17.45 8.41 -5.37
CA LEU A 156 -17.64 8.67 -6.80
C LEU A 156 -18.25 7.47 -7.53
N ALA A 157 -17.72 6.26 -7.26
CA ALA A 157 -18.24 5.01 -7.80
C ALA A 157 -19.71 4.79 -7.44
N LEU A 158 -20.07 4.94 -6.16
CA LEU A 158 -21.44 4.80 -5.69
C LEU A 158 -22.37 5.84 -6.30
N SER A 159 -21.93 7.09 -6.40
CA SER A 159 -22.70 8.19 -6.99
C SER A 159 -23.01 7.95 -8.48
N ASP A 160 -22.03 7.48 -9.26
CA ASP A 160 -22.25 7.12 -10.66
C ASP A 160 -23.22 5.93 -10.81
N LEU A 161 -23.04 4.87 -10.01
CA LEU A 161 -23.93 3.70 -10.02
C LEU A 161 -25.37 4.09 -9.68
N TRP A 162 -25.55 4.92 -8.65
CA TRP A 162 -26.85 5.44 -8.25
C TRP A 162 -27.50 6.25 -9.38
N SER A 163 -26.73 7.13 -10.02
CA SER A 163 -27.20 7.94 -11.15
C SER A 163 -27.61 7.09 -12.36
N ARG A 164 -26.91 5.98 -12.63
CA ARG A 164 -27.29 5.01 -13.67
C ARG A 164 -28.56 4.27 -13.33
N LEU A 165 -28.71 3.84 -12.07
CA LEU A 165 -29.91 3.16 -11.59
C LEU A 165 -31.16 4.04 -11.70
N GLN A 166 -31.04 5.32 -11.31
CA GLN A 166 -32.14 6.28 -11.45
C GLN A 166 -32.53 6.51 -12.91
N ARG A 167 -31.56 6.65 -13.82
CA ARG A 167 -31.81 6.77 -15.26
C ARG A 167 -32.51 5.54 -15.82
N TRP A 168 -32.10 4.34 -15.40
CA TRP A 168 -32.74 3.10 -15.81
C TRP A 168 -34.19 3.00 -15.33
N ARG A 169 -34.46 3.33 -14.06
CA ARG A 169 -35.83 3.34 -13.50
C ARG A 169 -36.77 4.35 -14.16
N ARG A 170 -36.24 5.46 -14.69
CA ARG A 170 -37.00 6.51 -15.38
C ARG A 170 -37.22 6.23 -16.87
N ARG A 171 -36.69 5.14 -17.42
CA ARG A 171 -36.98 4.77 -18.81
C ARG A 171 -38.45 4.34 -18.90
N PRO A 172 -39.29 5.00 -19.73
CA PRO A 172 -40.64 4.53 -19.96
C PRO A 172 -40.57 3.10 -20.51
N ALA A 173 -41.43 2.21 -20.01
CA ALA A 173 -41.61 0.90 -20.62
C ALA A 173 -42.02 1.15 -22.07
N VAL A 174 -41.17 0.76 -23.01
CA VAL A 174 -41.51 0.77 -24.42
C VAL A 174 -42.61 -0.27 -24.59
N ALA A 175 -43.84 0.21 -24.72
CA ALA A 175 -45.03 -0.57 -25.08
C ALA A 175 -45.11 -0.74 -26.59
#